data_AF-A0A2A2V497-F1
#
_entry.id   AF-A0A2A2V497-F1
#
_cell.length_a   1.000
_cell.length_b   1.000
_cell.length_c   1.000
_cell.angle_alpha   90.00
_cell.angle_beta   90.00
_cell.angle_gamma   90.00
#
_symmetry.space_group_name_H-M   'P 1'
#
loop_
_entity.id
_entity.type
_entity.pdbx_description
1 polymer ?
#
loop_
_entity_poly.entity_id
_entity_poly.type
_entity_poly.pdbx_seq_one_letter_code
_entity_poly.pdbx_strand_id
1 'polypeptide(L)'
;MATAIDWLDAYRARDLDTLMSLFGDEAILECTWCVSETIVGKEPLRAFWPERFSDCGASIEVHDIMPEHDGASISYVARNELMMATLKLAPDGKIAFMRWGRPCAPSEKSFDTPVNDEFPFLVLQRINGMYRNLLEPFASFAEALSKVESVPPGDYAILHLGEIIWPRTARA
;
A
#
# COMPACT_ATOMS: atom_id res chain seq x y z
N MET A 1 -1.46 -2.50 -17.32
CA MET A 1 -1.81 -3.93 -17.25
C MET A 1 -0.59 -4.85 -17.39
N ALA A 2 0.28 -4.66 -18.39
CA ALA A 2 1.54 -5.45 -18.52
C ALA A 2 2.35 -5.49 -17.22
N THR A 3 2.60 -4.33 -16.59
CA THR A 3 3.32 -4.22 -15.31
C THR A 3 2.75 -5.09 -14.18
N ALA A 4 1.44 -5.32 -14.15
CA ALA A 4 0.79 -6.15 -13.11
C ALA A 4 1.07 -7.64 -13.34
N ILE A 5 1.06 -8.07 -14.60
CA ILE A 5 1.43 -9.43 -14.99
C ILE A 5 2.93 -9.63 -14.77
N ASP A 6 3.76 -8.68 -15.21
CA ASP A 6 5.22 -8.70 -15.00
C ASP A 6 5.58 -8.76 -13.51
N TRP A 7 4.83 -8.02 -12.66
CA TRP A 7 4.99 -8.07 -11.21
C TRP A 7 4.70 -9.46 -10.65
N LEU A 8 3.60 -10.07 -11.09
CA LEU A 8 3.21 -11.40 -10.63
C LEU A 8 4.23 -12.46 -11.07
N ASP A 9 4.74 -12.36 -12.30
CA ASP A 9 5.73 -13.30 -12.83
C ASP A 9 7.08 -13.14 -12.12
N ALA A 10 7.53 -11.91 -11.87
CA ALA A 10 8.72 -11.65 -11.06
C ALA A 10 8.55 -12.16 -9.62
N TYR A 11 7.37 -11.96 -9.02
CA TYR A 11 7.04 -12.45 -7.68
C TYR A 11 7.05 -13.99 -7.62
N ARG A 12 6.50 -14.68 -8.61
CA ARG A 12 6.54 -16.15 -8.75
C ARG A 12 7.95 -16.69 -8.94
N ALA A 13 8.75 -16.01 -9.76
CA ALA A 13 10.14 -16.38 -10.04
C ALA A 13 11.08 -16.09 -8.85
N ARG A 14 10.59 -15.34 -7.83
CA ARG A 14 11.42 -14.80 -6.73
C ARG A 14 12.56 -13.93 -7.26
N ASP A 15 12.31 -13.27 -8.39
CA ASP A 15 13.27 -12.42 -9.06
C ASP A 15 13.19 -11.00 -8.48
N LEU A 16 14.03 -10.74 -7.48
CA LEU A 16 14.06 -9.45 -6.80
C LEU A 16 14.45 -8.30 -7.75
N ASP A 17 15.36 -8.54 -8.69
CA ASP A 17 15.87 -7.47 -9.54
C ASP A 17 14.83 -7.05 -10.56
N THR A 18 14.16 -8.01 -11.21
CA THR A 18 13.02 -7.72 -12.07
C THR A 18 11.89 -7.07 -11.27
N LEU A 19 11.56 -7.59 -10.09
CA LEU A 19 10.53 -7.01 -9.22
C LEU A 19 10.82 -5.54 -8.90
N MET A 20 12.06 -5.21 -8.51
CA MET A 20 12.48 -3.84 -8.19
C MET A 20 12.56 -2.92 -9.42
N SER A 21 12.76 -3.46 -10.62
CA SER A 21 12.72 -2.68 -11.85
C SER A 21 11.32 -2.13 -12.18
N LEU A 22 10.27 -2.82 -11.71
CA LEU A 22 8.87 -2.44 -11.93
C LEU A 22 8.42 -1.32 -11.00
N PHE A 23 9.07 -1.14 -9.85
CA PHE A 23 8.77 -0.06 -8.91
C PHE A 23 9.42 1.26 -9.32
N GLY A 24 8.69 2.36 -9.11
CA GLY A 24 9.25 3.71 -9.11
C GLY A 24 10.23 3.92 -7.95
N ASP A 25 11.08 4.93 -8.04
CA ASP A 25 12.12 5.16 -7.01
C ASP A 25 11.54 5.57 -5.66
N GLU A 26 10.42 6.28 -5.67
CA GLU A 26 9.64 6.70 -4.49
C GLU A 26 8.37 5.85 -4.30
N ALA A 27 8.34 4.63 -4.82
CA ALA A 27 7.16 3.80 -4.74
C ALA A 27 6.75 3.48 -3.30
N ILE A 28 5.44 3.43 -3.06
CA ILE A 28 4.86 3.16 -1.75
C ILE A 28 4.28 1.75 -1.76
N LEU A 29 4.56 0.96 -0.72
CA LEU A 29 3.93 -0.32 -0.46
C LEU A 29 3.20 -0.29 0.87
N GLU A 30 1.90 -0.57 0.85
CA GLU A 30 1.09 -0.81 2.03
C GLU A 30 0.91 -2.31 2.24
N CYS A 31 1.43 -2.83 3.35
CA CYS A 31 1.26 -4.22 3.75
C CYS A 31 0.04 -4.35 4.67
N THR A 32 -0.98 -5.14 4.29
CA THR A 32 -2.23 -5.31 5.07
C THR A 32 -2.32 -6.64 5.83
N TRP A 33 -1.22 -7.37 6.01
CA TRP A 33 -1.26 -8.75 6.53
C TRP A 33 -1.66 -8.85 8.01
N CYS A 34 -1.23 -7.93 8.89
CA CYS A 34 -1.56 -7.95 10.34
C CYS A 34 -1.50 -6.57 10.99
N VAL A 35 -0.54 -5.74 10.57
CA VAL A 35 -0.38 -4.33 10.95
C VAL A 35 -0.16 -3.59 9.64
N SER A 36 -0.87 -2.49 9.41
CA SER A 36 -0.67 -1.66 8.23
C SER A 36 0.73 -1.07 8.28
N GLU A 37 1.68 -1.72 7.60
CA GLU A 37 3.04 -1.23 7.45
C GLU A 37 3.16 -0.53 6.10
N THR A 38 3.62 0.71 6.13
CA THR A 38 3.89 1.49 4.91
C THR A 38 5.38 1.58 4.69
N ILE A 39 5.82 1.12 3.53
CA ILE A 39 7.21 1.09 3.09
C ILE A 39 7.32 2.06 1.92
N VAL A 40 8.28 2.99 1.99
CA VAL A 40 8.46 4.02 0.95
C VAL A 40 9.88 3.94 0.38
N GLY A 41 9.94 3.85 -0.95
CA GLY A 41 11.18 3.86 -1.71
C GLY A 41 11.78 2.47 -1.93
N LYS A 42 12.67 2.39 -2.93
CA LYS A 42 13.24 1.13 -3.41
C LYS A 42 14.09 0.37 -2.40
N GLU A 43 14.89 1.06 -1.60
CA GLU A 43 15.79 0.39 -0.65
C GLU A 43 15.02 -0.39 0.43
N PRO A 44 14.04 0.22 1.13
CA PRO A 44 13.16 -0.51 2.04
C PRO A 44 12.36 -1.63 1.36
N LEU A 45 11.86 -1.40 0.14
CA LEU A 45 11.17 -2.42 -0.65
C LEU A 45 12.08 -3.62 -0.94
N ARG A 46 13.34 -3.38 -1.31
CA ARG A 46 14.32 -4.43 -1.61
C ARG A 46 14.63 -5.29 -0.37
N ALA A 47 14.58 -4.71 0.83
CA ALA A 47 14.70 -5.44 2.09
C ALA A 47 13.43 -6.22 2.47
N PHE A 48 12.25 -5.73 2.07
CA PHE A 48 10.96 -6.34 2.42
C PHE A 48 10.68 -7.65 1.67
N TRP A 49 10.91 -7.69 0.36
CA TRP A 49 10.49 -8.82 -0.48
C TRP A 49 11.17 -10.18 -0.20
N PRO A 50 12.47 -10.26 0.14
CA PRO A 50 13.13 -11.54 0.39
C PRO A 50 12.45 -12.38 1.47
N GLU A 51 11.98 -11.76 2.55
CA GLU A 51 11.24 -12.45 3.61
C GLU A 51 9.90 -12.99 3.09
N ARG A 52 9.23 -12.27 2.18
CA ARG A 52 7.93 -12.64 1.61
C ARG A 52 8.01 -13.63 0.45
N PHE A 53 9.15 -13.71 -0.25
CA PHE A 53 9.41 -14.82 -1.17
C PHE A 53 9.42 -16.17 -0.47
N SER A 54 9.76 -16.20 0.82
CA SER A 54 9.64 -17.41 1.63
C SER A 54 8.18 -17.76 1.88
N ASP A 55 7.29 -16.76 2.00
CA ASP A 55 5.84 -16.93 2.14
C ASP A 55 5.15 -17.45 0.87
N CYS A 56 5.77 -17.29 -0.29
CA CYS A 56 5.37 -18.03 -1.50
C CYS A 56 5.66 -19.53 -1.31
N GLY A 57 4.60 -20.30 -1.00
CA GLY A 57 4.61 -21.74 -1.24
C GLY A 57 4.94 -22.07 -2.70
N ALA A 58 5.16 -23.35 -3.00
CA ALA A 58 5.56 -23.80 -4.34
C ALA A 58 4.52 -23.51 -5.45
N SER A 59 3.29 -23.13 -5.10
CA SER A 59 2.24 -22.74 -6.04
C SER A 59 1.59 -21.41 -5.64
N ILE A 60 1.53 -20.49 -6.61
CA ILE A 60 0.70 -19.29 -6.57
C ILE A 60 -0.39 -19.46 -7.62
N GLU A 61 -1.61 -19.68 -7.19
CA GLU A 61 -2.78 -19.79 -8.07
C GLU A 61 -3.43 -18.43 -8.22
N VAL A 62 -3.42 -17.87 -9.42
CA VAL A 62 -4.12 -16.61 -9.69
C VAL A 62 -5.60 -16.88 -9.71
N HIS A 63 -6.33 -16.10 -8.94
CA HIS A 63 -7.78 -16.17 -8.90
C HIS A 63 -8.39 -15.19 -9.92
N ASP A 64 -7.93 -13.94 -9.90
CA ASP A 64 -8.42 -12.91 -10.82
C ASP A 64 -7.41 -11.77 -11.02
N ILE A 65 -7.48 -11.09 -12.17
CA ILE A 65 -6.75 -9.86 -12.47
C ILE A 65 -7.75 -8.85 -13.05
N MET A 66 -8.03 -7.80 -12.30
CA MET A 66 -9.00 -6.78 -12.67
C MET A 66 -8.28 -5.48 -13.08
N PRO A 67 -8.58 -4.90 -14.26
CA PRO A 67 -8.15 -3.55 -14.59
C PRO A 67 -8.72 -2.52 -13.62
N GLU A 68 -7.90 -1.54 -13.25
CA GLU A 68 -8.33 -0.33 -12.52
C GLU A 68 -8.02 0.91 -13.37
N HIS A 69 -8.66 2.04 -13.06
CA HIS A 69 -8.48 3.28 -13.82
C HIS A 69 -7.00 3.73 -13.89
N ASP A 70 -6.24 3.51 -12.81
CA ASP A 70 -4.83 3.90 -12.68
C ASP A 70 -3.89 2.68 -12.49
N GLY A 71 -4.34 1.46 -12.79
CA GLY A 71 -3.48 0.28 -12.65
C GLY A 71 -4.20 -1.06 -12.76
N ALA A 72 -4.05 -1.92 -11.76
CA ALA A 72 -4.70 -3.22 -11.72
C ALA A 72 -4.76 -3.78 -10.29
N SER A 73 -5.75 -4.64 -10.05
CA SER A 73 -5.85 -5.47 -8.84
C SER A 73 -5.66 -6.94 -9.20
N ILE A 74 -4.83 -7.65 -8.46
CA ILE A 74 -4.55 -9.08 -8.63
C ILE A 74 -4.98 -9.79 -7.36
N SER A 75 -5.80 -10.82 -7.50
CA SER A 75 -6.11 -11.74 -6.42
C SER A 75 -5.50 -13.11 -6.71
N TYR A 76 -4.84 -13.70 -5.71
CA TYR A 76 -4.17 -14.99 -5.86
C TYR A 76 -4.15 -15.73 -4.54
N VAL A 77 -4.02 -17.05 -4.57
CA VAL A 77 -3.88 -17.89 -3.39
C VAL A 77 -2.42 -18.25 -3.20
N ALA A 78 -1.90 -18.00 -1.99
CA ALA A 78 -0.58 -18.43 -1.55
C ALA A 78 -0.71 -19.14 -0.19
N ARG A 79 -0.11 -20.32 -0.03
CA ARG A 79 -0.19 -21.14 1.20
C ARG A 79 -1.63 -21.33 1.72
N ASN A 80 -2.58 -21.55 0.80
CA ASN A 80 -4.02 -21.69 1.08
C ASN A 80 -4.71 -20.42 1.62
N GLU A 81 -4.10 -19.26 1.44
CA GLU A 81 -4.66 -17.97 1.86
C GLU A 81 -4.84 -17.06 0.65
N LEU A 82 -6.01 -16.41 0.57
CA LEU A 82 -6.27 -15.41 -0.45
C LEU A 82 -5.42 -14.17 -0.15
N MET A 83 -4.72 -13.71 -1.17
CA MET A 83 -3.88 -12.52 -1.17
C MET A 83 -4.40 -11.57 -2.25
N MET A 84 -4.22 -10.28 -1.99
CA MET A 84 -4.57 -9.21 -2.91
C MET A 84 -3.37 -8.28 -3.10
N ALA A 85 -3.11 -7.92 -4.35
CA ALA A 85 -2.12 -6.93 -4.74
C ALA A 85 -2.81 -5.89 -5.64
N THR A 86 -3.05 -4.69 -5.12
CA THR A 86 -3.59 -3.57 -5.89
C THR A 86 -2.43 -2.64 -6.25
N LEU A 87 -2.22 -2.43 -7.55
CA LEU A 87 -1.12 -1.65 -8.10
C LEU A 87 -1.69 -0.37 -8.73
N LYS A 88 -1.11 0.77 -8.41
CA LYS A 88 -1.31 2.04 -9.13
C LYS A 88 -0.03 2.42 -9.86
N LEU A 89 -0.15 2.70 -11.14
CA LEU A 89 0.94 2.98 -12.04
C LEU A 89 1.13 4.49 -12.22
N ALA A 90 2.38 4.94 -12.23
CA ALA A 90 2.75 6.28 -12.66
C ALA A 90 2.65 6.40 -14.20
N PRO A 91 2.67 7.63 -14.75
CA PRO A 91 2.67 7.85 -16.20
C PRO A 91 3.82 7.17 -16.98
N ASP A 92 4.92 6.85 -16.29
CA ASP A 92 6.06 6.11 -16.87
C ASP A 92 5.85 4.58 -16.89
N GLY A 93 4.69 4.10 -16.42
CA GLY A 93 4.32 2.68 -16.40
C GLY A 93 4.86 1.90 -15.21
N LYS A 94 5.62 2.54 -14.30
CA LYS A 94 6.11 1.91 -13.08
C LYS A 94 5.08 1.93 -11.97
N ILE A 95 5.21 1.01 -11.02
CA ILE A 95 4.38 0.95 -9.82
C ILE A 95 4.77 2.12 -8.93
N ALA A 96 3.84 3.08 -8.77
CA ALA A 96 3.98 4.20 -7.86
C ALA A 96 3.44 3.85 -6.47
N PHE A 97 2.41 3.01 -6.42
CA PHE A 97 1.80 2.55 -5.19
C PHE A 97 1.36 1.09 -5.33
N MET A 98 1.55 0.31 -4.27
CA MET A 98 1.03 -1.04 -4.15
C MET A 98 0.39 -1.22 -2.78
N ARG A 99 -0.80 -1.80 -2.73
CA ARG A 99 -1.34 -2.41 -1.53
C ARG A 99 -1.24 -3.92 -1.66
N TRP A 100 -0.56 -4.57 -0.73
CA TRP A 100 -0.28 -6.01 -0.77
C TRP A 100 -0.58 -6.65 0.58
N GLY A 101 -1.25 -7.79 0.57
CA GLY A 101 -1.49 -8.53 1.80
C GLY A 101 -2.71 -9.41 1.67
N ARG A 102 -3.19 -9.92 2.81
CA ARG A 102 -4.51 -10.53 2.84
C ARG A 102 -5.55 -9.44 2.56
N PRO A 103 -6.57 -9.70 1.74
CA PRO A 103 -7.75 -8.87 1.77
C PRO A 103 -8.22 -8.89 3.23
N CYS A 104 -8.51 -7.72 3.80
CA CYS A 104 -9.22 -7.67 5.07
C CYS A 104 -10.41 -8.61 4.90
N ALA A 105 -10.51 -9.65 5.76
CA ALA A 105 -11.69 -10.48 5.75
C ALA A 105 -12.87 -9.51 5.79
N PRO A 106 -13.85 -9.61 4.87
CA PRO A 106 -15.07 -8.90 5.09
C PRO A 106 -15.59 -9.48 6.40
N SER A 107 -15.49 -8.72 7.50
CA SER A 107 -16.55 -8.83 8.49
C SER A 107 -17.83 -8.74 7.67
N GLU A 108 -18.66 -9.78 7.77
CA GLU A 108 -19.92 -9.94 7.06
C GLU A 108 -20.55 -8.57 6.76
N LYS A 109 -20.83 -8.32 5.48
CA LYS A 109 -21.36 -7.05 4.98
C LYS A 109 -22.47 -6.49 5.88
N SER A 110 -22.51 -5.17 5.95
CA SER A 110 -23.76 -4.47 5.67
C SER A 110 -23.50 -3.39 4.63
N PHE A 111 -23.84 -3.72 3.38
CA PHE A 111 -24.16 -2.77 2.32
C PHE A 111 -25.51 -2.11 2.68
N ASP A 112 -25.50 -1.29 3.74
CA ASP A 112 -26.60 -0.40 4.14
C ASP A 112 -26.16 0.58 5.24
N THR A 113 -24.86 0.88 5.31
CA THR A 113 -24.38 1.95 6.19
C THR A 113 -24.21 3.20 5.34
N PRO A 114 -24.96 4.29 5.61
CA PRO A 114 -24.67 5.57 4.96
C PRO A 114 -23.23 5.93 5.27
N VAL A 115 -22.54 6.54 4.30
CA VAL A 115 -21.18 7.07 4.47
C VAL A 115 -21.19 7.97 5.72
N ASN A 116 -20.64 7.47 6.81
CA ASN A 116 -20.69 8.09 8.13
C ASN A 116 -19.31 8.65 8.46
N ASP A 117 -19.28 9.84 9.06
CA ASP A 117 -18.10 10.56 9.54
C ASP A 117 -17.39 9.85 10.73
N GLU A 118 -17.51 8.52 10.84
CA GLU A 118 -17.07 7.68 11.98
C GLU A 118 -15.63 7.16 11.87
N PHE A 119 -14.95 7.36 10.73
CA PHE A 119 -13.61 6.82 10.53
C PHE A 119 -12.52 7.87 10.77
N PRO A 120 -11.65 7.67 11.76
CA PRO A 120 -10.71 8.68 12.15
C PRO A 120 -9.52 8.76 11.19
N PHE A 121 -8.91 9.95 11.14
CA PHE A 121 -7.68 10.21 10.43
C PHE A 121 -6.50 9.88 11.34
N LEU A 122 -5.52 9.14 10.84
CA LEU A 122 -4.29 8.84 11.59
C LEU A 122 -3.15 9.67 11.04
N VAL A 123 -2.41 10.35 11.92
CA VAL A 123 -1.18 11.04 11.53
C VAL A 123 -0.01 10.11 11.81
N LEU A 124 0.70 9.76 10.75
CA LEU A 124 1.89 8.93 10.81
C LEU A 124 3.13 9.83 10.79
N GLN A 125 4.09 9.57 11.68
CA GLN A 125 5.39 10.22 11.68
C GLN A 125 6.45 9.29 11.08
N ARG A 126 7.34 9.85 10.25
CA ARG A 126 8.51 9.17 9.73
C ARG A 126 9.60 9.12 10.80
N ILE A 127 9.89 7.92 11.29
CA ILE A 127 10.99 7.65 12.21
C ILE A 127 11.87 6.58 11.59
N ASN A 128 13.16 6.88 11.39
CA ASN A 128 14.13 5.99 10.75
C ASN A 128 13.65 5.46 9.38
N GLY A 129 12.97 6.32 8.60
CA GLY A 129 12.47 5.95 7.27
C GLY A 129 11.13 5.20 7.25
N MET A 130 10.55 4.85 8.41
CA MET A 130 9.26 4.17 8.53
C MET A 130 8.17 5.12 9.05
N TYR A 131 6.98 5.06 8.49
CA TYR A 131 5.82 5.78 9.02
C TYR A 131 5.20 4.99 10.16
N ARG A 132 5.15 5.62 11.34
CA ARG A 132 4.57 5.04 12.56
C ARG A 132 3.42 5.89 13.03
N ASN A 133 2.35 5.24 13.47
CA ASN A 133 1.26 5.92 14.15
C ASN A 133 1.72 6.31 15.56
N LEU A 134 1.74 7.60 15.87
CA LEU A 134 2.18 8.13 17.18
C LEU A 134 1.14 9.04 17.83
N LEU A 135 0.04 9.32 17.14
CA LEU A 135 -1.02 10.21 17.62
C LEU A 135 -2.35 9.46 17.73
N GLU A 136 -3.22 9.96 18.60
CA GLU A 136 -4.58 9.45 18.69
C GLU A 136 -5.34 9.71 17.38
N PRO A 137 -6.33 8.87 17.05
CA PRO A 137 -7.13 9.05 15.84
C PRO A 137 -7.91 10.36 15.85
N PHE A 138 -7.83 11.14 14.78
CA PHE A 138 -8.47 12.43 14.65
C PHE A 138 -9.87 12.30 14.03
N ALA A 139 -10.84 13.06 14.55
CA ALA A 139 -12.21 13.03 14.06
C ALA A 139 -12.40 13.73 12.70
N SER A 140 -11.42 14.54 12.26
CA SER A 140 -11.51 15.25 10.97
C SER A 140 -10.17 15.46 10.28
N PHE A 141 -10.23 15.59 8.95
CA PHE A 141 -9.06 15.87 8.12
C PHE A 141 -8.40 17.21 8.47
N ALA A 142 -9.19 18.25 8.76
CA ALA A 142 -8.68 19.57 9.11
C ALA A 142 -7.86 19.53 10.42
N GLU A 143 -8.30 18.74 11.39
CA GLU A 143 -7.59 18.54 12.65
C GLU A 143 -6.28 17.78 12.43
N ALA A 144 -6.31 16.69 11.66
CA ALA A 144 -5.11 15.94 11.28
C ALA A 144 -4.12 16.81 10.49
N LEU A 145 -4.61 17.62 9.55
CA LEU A 145 -3.80 18.53 8.74
C LEU A 145 -3.12 19.59 9.59
N SER A 146 -3.82 20.18 10.58
CA SER A 146 -3.25 21.19 11.48
C SER A 146 -2.02 20.70 12.25
N LYS A 147 -1.89 19.37 12.46
CA LYS A 147 -0.74 18.75 13.14
C LYS A 147 0.48 18.59 12.26
N VAL A 148 0.29 18.51 10.95
CA VAL A 148 1.36 18.25 9.97
C VAL A 148 1.69 19.48 9.12
N GLU A 149 0.85 20.52 9.13
CA GLU A 149 1.02 21.75 8.34
C GLU A 149 2.23 22.60 8.77
N SER A 150 2.64 22.51 10.04
CA SER A 150 3.83 23.22 10.56
C SER A 150 5.13 22.41 10.43
N VAL A 151 5.07 21.21 9.84
CA VAL A 151 6.16 20.23 9.87
C VAL A 151 6.73 20.00 8.46
N PRO A 152 8.04 19.70 8.30
CA PRO A 152 8.63 19.54 6.97
C PRO A 152 7.93 18.46 6.14
N PRO A 153 7.75 18.69 4.82
CA PRO A 153 7.16 17.70 3.91
C PRO A 153 7.94 16.39 3.95
N GLY A 154 7.22 15.27 3.98
CA GLY A 154 7.83 13.93 4.01
C GLY A 154 8.18 13.41 5.41
N ASP A 155 8.08 14.22 6.46
CA ASP A 155 8.22 13.73 7.84
C ASP A 155 6.91 13.16 8.39
N TYR A 156 5.77 13.49 7.77
CA TYR A 156 4.45 13.03 8.21
C TYR A 156 3.53 12.67 7.05
N ALA A 157 2.58 11.77 7.31
CA ALA A 157 1.55 11.33 6.38
C ALA A 157 0.21 11.21 7.11
N ILE A 158 -0.91 11.41 6.42
CA ILE A 158 -2.25 11.18 7.00
C ILE A 158 -2.80 9.89 6.40
N LEU A 159 -3.28 8.96 7.21
CA LEU A 159 -3.92 7.72 6.77
C LEU A 159 -5.42 7.80 7.08
N HIS A 160 -6.26 7.59 6.07
CA HIS A 160 -7.71 7.56 6.22
C HIS A 160 -8.29 6.43 5.38
N LEU A 161 -9.09 5.55 5.99
CA LEU A 161 -9.69 4.38 5.32
C LEU A 161 -8.67 3.51 4.57
N GLY A 162 -7.44 3.44 5.08
CA GLY A 162 -6.34 2.71 4.46
C GLY A 162 -5.66 3.45 3.30
N GLU A 163 -6.04 4.68 2.96
CA GLU A 163 -5.35 5.50 1.96
C GLU A 163 -4.43 6.52 2.62
N ILE A 164 -3.21 6.66 2.10
CA ILE A 164 -2.28 7.72 2.50
C ILE A 164 -2.60 9.01 1.74
N ILE A 165 -2.94 10.03 2.50
CA ILE A 165 -3.11 11.40 2.08
C ILE A 165 -1.83 12.17 2.45
N TRP A 166 -1.07 12.55 1.43
CA TRP A 166 0.06 13.43 1.60
C TRP A 166 -0.44 14.87 1.78
N PRO A 167 -0.08 15.58 2.87
CA PRO A 167 -0.39 16.99 3.00
C PRO A 167 0.26 17.71 1.81
N ARG A 168 -0.56 18.24 0.89
CA ARG A 168 -0.05 19.00 -0.24
C ARG A 168 0.72 20.19 0.30
N THR A 169 1.93 20.40 -0.21
CA THR A 169 2.62 21.69 -0.07
C THR A 169 1.64 22.79 -0.45
N ALA A 170 1.32 23.68 0.48
CA ALA A 170 0.91 25.01 0.11
C ALA A 170 2.03 25.54 -0.81
N ARG A 171 1.77 25.57 -2.12
CA ARG A 171 2.60 26.36 -3.03
C ARG A 171 2.52 27.79 -2.50
N ALA A 172 3.70 28.39 -2.38
CA ALA A 172 3.93 29.78 -2.00
C ALA A 172 2.96 30.78 -2.63
#